data_AF-A0A0W8E4Q2-F1
#
_entry.id   AF-A0A0W8E4Q2-F1
#
_cell.length_a   1.000
_cell.length_b   1.000
_cell.length_c   1.000
_cell.angle_alpha   90.00
_cell.angle_beta   90.00
_cell.angle_gamma   90.00
#
_symmetry.space_group_name_H-M   'P 1'
#
loop_
_entity.id
_entity.type
_entity.pdbx_description
1 polymer ?
#
loop_
_entity_poly.entity_id
_entity_poly.type
_entity_poly.pdbx_seq_one_letter_code
_entity_poly.pdbx_strand_id
1 'polypeptide(L)'
;MCLSDAGGYQITDDFIFPIFFQNFDMYIESIERMSTYPTRVLALPHGQIWTGVSVHLFYRRALEAAHKAFKCIRHMLEDGLEISEIEERLYKRYYRDDLMIYTPENIRLCVKLQVQRVKECL
;
A
#
# COMPACT_ATOMS: atom_id res chain seq x y z
N MET A 1 14.61 -9.20 -9.26
CA MET A 1 14.60 -8.34 -8.06
C MET A 1 13.59 -8.92 -7.09
N CYS A 2 13.97 -9.08 -5.83
CA CYS A 2 13.04 -9.43 -4.77
C CYS A 2 12.70 -8.14 -4.03
N LEU A 3 11.45 -7.67 -4.14
CA LEU A 3 11.07 -6.36 -3.64
C LEU A 3 10.73 -6.34 -2.14
N SER A 4 10.58 -7.54 -1.56
CA SER A 4 9.92 -7.70 -0.27
C SER A 4 8.62 -6.89 -0.29
N ASP A 5 8.41 -6.11 0.74
CA ASP A 5 7.18 -5.41 1.04
C ASP A 5 7.18 -3.97 0.47
N ALA A 6 8.29 -3.51 -0.11
CA ALA A 6 8.44 -2.13 -0.56
C ALA A 6 7.45 -1.72 -1.67
N GLY A 7 6.84 -2.67 -2.39
CA GLY A 7 5.77 -2.42 -3.37
C GLY A 7 4.35 -2.51 -2.81
N GLY A 8 4.17 -2.77 -1.51
CA GLY A 8 2.88 -3.09 -0.92
C GLY A 8 2.56 -4.58 -0.90
N TYR A 9 1.42 -4.91 -0.30
CA TYR A 9 0.87 -6.26 -0.33
C TYR A 9 -0.16 -6.38 -1.45
N GLN A 10 0.05 -7.33 -2.37
CA GLN A 10 -0.89 -7.59 -3.46
C GLN A 10 -2.04 -8.47 -2.97
N ILE A 11 -3.20 -7.86 -2.68
CA ILE A 11 -4.41 -8.56 -2.24
C ILE A 11 -5.02 -9.34 -3.41
N THR A 12 -5.08 -8.70 -4.58
CA THR A 12 -5.43 -9.31 -5.87
C THR A 12 -4.59 -8.66 -6.95
N ASP A 13 -4.65 -9.17 -8.18
CA ASP A 13 -3.86 -8.64 -9.30
C ASP A 13 -4.00 -7.13 -9.50
N ASP A 14 -5.18 -6.57 -9.26
CA ASP A 14 -5.47 -5.14 -9.44
C ASP A 14 -5.70 -4.39 -8.12
N PHE A 15 -5.44 -5.03 -6.98
CA PHE A 15 -5.66 -4.42 -5.68
C PHE A 15 -4.47 -4.61 -4.74
N ILE A 16 -3.76 -3.51 -4.51
CA ILE A 16 -2.59 -3.44 -3.63
C ILE A 16 -2.98 -2.70 -2.36
N PHE A 17 -2.59 -3.27 -1.21
CA PHE A 17 -2.56 -2.61 0.07
C PHE A 17 -1.20 -1.92 0.25
N PRO A 18 -1.14 -0.58 0.20
CA PRO A 18 0.13 0.14 0.37
C PRO A 18 0.59 0.02 1.81
N ILE A 19 1.90 -0.01 2.04
CA ILE A 19 2.45 -0.24 3.40
C ILE A 19 3.39 0.87 3.85
N PHE A 20 3.02 2.13 3.59
CA PHE A 20 3.77 3.31 4.02
C PHE A 20 3.73 3.55 5.55
N PHE A 21 3.82 2.51 6.37
CA PHE A 21 3.63 2.54 7.83
C PHE A 21 4.67 3.37 8.58
N GLN A 22 5.84 3.59 7.99
CA GLN A 22 6.93 4.37 8.59
C GLN A 22 6.92 5.83 8.13
N ASN A 23 6.81 6.07 6.82
CA ASN A 23 6.79 7.40 6.22
C ASN A 23 6.27 7.30 4.77
N PHE A 24 5.43 8.23 4.34
CA PHE A 24 4.84 8.21 3.01
C PHE A 24 5.83 8.58 1.90
N ASP A 25 6.57 9.68 2.06
CA ASP A 25 7.49 10.18 1.04
C ASP A 25 8.64 9.20 0.79
N MET A 26 9.23 8.64 1.86
CA MET A 26 10.26 7.60 1.75
C MET A 26 9.75 6.34 1.04
N TYR A 27 8.49 5.97 1.26
CA TYR A 27 7.87 4.82 0.61
C TYR A 27 7.69 5.06 -0.89
N ILE A 28 7.20 6.23 -1.29
CA ILE A 28 7.08 6.62 -2.70
C ILE A 28 8.45 6.67 -3.37
N GLU A 29 9.42 7.36 -2.76
CA GLU A 29 10.80 7.47 -3.29
C GLU A 29 11.43 6.09 -3.50
N SER A 30 11.22 5.16 -2.55
CA SER A 30 11.71 3.80 -2.67
C SER A 30 11.13 3.09 -3.90
N ILE A 31 9.82 3.17 -4.11
CA ILE A 31 9.16 2.54 -5.27
C ILE A 31 9.67 3.16 -6.58
N GLU A 32 9.73 4.50 -6.65
CA GLU A 32 10.22 5.22 -7.81
C GLU A 32 11.66 4.81 -8.15
N ARG A 33 12.55 4.82 -7.16
CA ARG A 33 13.94 4.41 -7.33
C ARG A 33 14.05 2.96 -7.79
N MET A 34 13.32 2.05 -7.17
CA MET A 34 13.33 0.63 -7.56
C MET A 34 12.80 0.40 -8.98
N SER A 35 11.86 1.22 -9.44
CA SER A 35 11.30 1.16 -10.80
C SER A 35 12.30 1.53 -11.89
N THR A 36 13.38 2.28 -11.55
CA THR A 36 14.40 2.71 -12.52
C THR A 36 15.39 1.61 -12.91
N TYR A 37 15.51 0.56 -12.09
CA TYR A 37 16.40 -0.56 -12.41
C TYR A 37 15.81 -1.41 -13.56
N PRO A 38 16.63 -1.94 -14.49
CA PRO A 38 16.18 -2.74 -15.63
C PRO A 38 15.75 -4.16 -15.21
N THR A 39 14.79 -4.24 -14.31
CA THR A 39 14.30 -5.48 -13.71
C THR A 39 13.43 -6.25 -14.70
N ARG A 40 13.86 -7.47 -15.05
CA ARG A 40 13.11 -8.37 -15.95
C ARG A 40 12.21 -9.36 -15.24
N VAL A 41 12.52 -9.67 -13.98
CA VAL A 41 11.78 -10.59 -13.11
C VAL A 41 11.67 -9.93 -11.75
N LEU A 42 10.45 -9.74 -11.27
CA LEU A 42 10.14 -9.13 -9.98
C LEU A 42 9.35 -10.13 -9.13
N ALA A 43 9.90 -10.46 -7.98
CA ALA A 43 9.28 -11.36 -7.01
C ALA A 43 8.84 -10.57 -5.76
N LEU A 44 7.63 -10.86 -5.31
CA LEU A 44 7.04 -10.36 -4.08
C LEU A 44 6.95 -11.50 -3.06
N PRO A 45 6.87 -11.21 -1.75
CA PRO A 45 6.64 -12.22 -0.73
C PRO A 45 5.29 -12.96 -0.88
N HIS A 46 4.32 -12.29 -1.52
CA HIS A 46 2.96 -12.77 -1.71
C HIS A 46 2.48 -12.53 -3.14
N GLY A 47 1.66 -13.44 -3.66
CA GLY A 47 1.12 -13.36 -5.01
C GLY A 47 2.07 -13.90 -6.08
N GLN A 48 1.95 -13.35 -7.28
CA GLN A 48 2.63 -13.85 -8.48
C GLN A 48 4.00 -13.20 -8.74
N ILE A 49 4.81 -13.88 -9.55
CA ILE A 49 6.07 -13.34 -10.08
C ILE A 49 5.78 -12.56 -11.36
N TRP A 50 6.21 -11.30 -11.40
CA TRP A 50 6.03 -10.44 -12.57
C TRP A 50 7.24 -10.52 -13.51
N THR A 51 7.00 -10.52 -14.82
CA THR A 51 8.05 -10.67 -15.82
C THR A 51 7.89 -9.72 -17.01
N GLY A 52 9.01 -9.32 -17.62
CA GLY A 52 9.01 -8.45 -18.80
C GLY A 52 8.26 -7.14 -18.55
N VAL A 53 7.34 -6.79 -19.45
CA VAL A 53 6.57 -5.53 -19.39
C VAL A 53 5.67 -5.41 -18.16
N SER A 54 5.25 -6.54 -17.55
CA SER A 54 4.36 -6.51 -16.39
C SER A 54 5.05 -5.96 -15.12
N VAL A 55 6.39 -5.98 -15.08
CA VAL A 55 7.17 -5.40 -13.98
C VAL A 55 6.90 -3.89 -13.86
N HIS A 56 6.94 -3.16 -14.97
CA HIS A 56 6.66 -1.71 -14.97
C HIS A 56 5.20 -1.40 -14.62
N LEU A 57 4.27 -2.25 -15.05
CA LEU A 57 2.85 -2.11 -14.70
C LEU A 57 2.61 -2.32 -13.21
N PHE A 58 3.34 -3.26 -12.57
CA PHE A 58 3.29 -3.44 -11.12
C PHE A 58 3.73 -2.17 -10.38
N TYR A 59 4.90 -1.62 -10.70
CA TYR A 59 5.38 -0.40 -10.04
C TYR A 59 4.41 0.77 -10.19
N ARG A 60 3.82 0.95 -11.38
CA ARG A 60 2.80 1.98 -11.59
C ARG A 60 1.58 1.78 -10.69
N ARG A 61 1.05 0.55 -10.61
CA ARG A 61 -0.09 0.24 -9.74
C ARG A 61 0.25 0.43 -8.25
N ALA A 62 1.46 0.08 -7.83
CA ALA A 62 1.90 0.29 -6.45
C ALA A 62 1.92 1.79 -6.08
N LEU A 63 2.47 2.64 -6.95
CA LEU A 63 2.45 4.10 -6.78
C LEU A 63 1.03 4.66 -6.78
N GLU A 64 0.20 4.25 -7.74
CA GLU A 64 -1.20 4.68 -7.84
C GLU A 64 -2.00 4.28 -6.59
N ALA A 65 -1.82 3.05 -6.09
CA ALA A 65 -2.47 2.58 -4.88
C ALA A 65 -2.04 3.40 -3.65
N ALA A 66 -0.74 3.68 -3.51
CA ALA A 66 -0.20 4.47 -2.42
C ALA A 66 -0.75 5.90 -2.40
N HIS A 67 -0.68 6.61 -3.53
CA HIS A 67 -1.23 7.96 -3.65
C HIS A 67 -2.75 8.00 -3.46
N LYS A 68 -3.48 7.01 -3.99
CA LYS A 68 -4.94 6.93 -3.82
C LYS A 68 -5.31 6.72 -2.35
N ALA A 69 -4.61 5.83 -1.65
CA ALA A 69 -4.81 5.63 -0.22
C ALA A 69 -4.53 6.92 0.56
N PHE A 70 -3.38 7.56 0.32
CA PHE A 70 -3.01 8.82 0.97
C PHE A 70 -4.07 9.91 0.76
N LYS A 71 -4.47 10.16 -0.49
CA LYS A 71 -5.49 11.17 -0.83
C LYS A 71 -6.85 10.86 -0.20
N CYS A 72 -7.26 9.60 -0.22
CA CYS A 72 -8.52 9.16 0.38
C CYS A 72 -8.54 9.44 1.90
N ILE A 73 -7.47 9.06 2.60
CA ILE A 73 -7.32 9.30 4.04
C ILE A 73 -7.29 10.79 4.33
N ARG A 74 -6.52 11.56 3.57
CA ARG A 74 -6.41 13.00 3.73
C ARG A 74 -7.77 13.68 3.59
N HIS A 75 -8.52 13.37 2.53
CA HIS A 75 -9.86 13.95 2.34
C HIS A 75 -10.79 13.60 3.49
N MET A 76 -10.79 12.35 3.98
CA MET A 76 -11.61 11.99 5.14
C MET A 76 -11.22 12.77 6.41
N LEU A 77 -9.93 13.05 6.62
CA LEU A 77 -9.46 13.88 7.73
C LEU A 77 -9.88 15.35 7.57
N GLU A 78 -9.74 15.91 6.37
CA GLU A 78 -10.15 17.28 6.03
C GLU A 78 -11.67 17.48 6.14
N ASP A 79 -12.45 16.45 5.81
CA ASP A 79 -13.91 16.40 5.98
C ASP A 79 -14.34 16.27 7.46
N GLY A 80 -13.38 16.15 8.38
CA GLY A 80 -13.63 16.08 9.83
C GLY A 80 -14.19 14.75 10.31
N LEU A 81 -13.98 13.65 9.57
CA LEU A 81 -14.38 12.32 10.04
C LEU A 81 -13.55 11.92 11.27
N GLU A 82 -14.21 11.22 12.20
CA GLU A 82 -13.55 10.65 13.36
C GLU A 82 -12.51 9.59 12.95
N ILE A 83 -11.35 9.58 13.62
CA ILE A 83 -10.24 8.67 13.29
C ILE A 83 -10.69 7.20 13.31
N SER A 84 -11.50 6.82 14.31
CA SER A 84 -12.04 5.46 14.42
C SER A 84 -12.94 5.07 13.26
N GLU A 85 -13.69 6.02 12.69
CA GLU A 85 -14.50 5.79 11.50
C GLU A 85 -13.63 5.59 10.26
N ILE A 86 -12.58 6.40 10.11
CA ILE A 86 -11.60 6.26 9.01
C ILE A 86 -10.92 4.89 9.08
N GLU A 87 -10.40 4.51 10.26
CA GLU A 87 -9.75 3.22 10.49
C GLU A 87 -10.67 2.05 10.13
N GLU A 88 -11.94 2.10 10.55
CA GLU A 88 -12.93 1.06 10.26
C GLU A 88 -13.25 0.96 8.76
N ARG A 89 -13.37 2.10 8.05
CA ARG A 89 -13.56 2.12 6.59
C ARG A 89 -12.37 1.51 5.85
N LEU A 90 -11.15 1.83 6.27
CA LEU A 90 -9.93 1.26 5.68
C LEU A 90 -9.81 -0.24 5.98
N TYR A 91 -10.09 -0.65 7.21
CA TYR A 91 -10.09 -2.06 7.60
C TYR A 91 -11.04 -2.88 6.73
N LYS A 92 -12.30 -2.45 6.59
CA LYS A 92 -13.28 -3.10 5.70
C LYS A 92 -12.85 -3.14 4.24
N ARG A 93 -12.14 -2.10 3.79
CA ARG A 93 -11.65 -2.00 2.41
C ARG A 93 -10.51 -2.98 2.11
N TYR A 94 -9.60 -3.18 3.05
CA TYR A 94 -8.37 -3.95 2.82
C TYR A 94 -8.43 -5.37 3.39
N TYR A 95 -9.12 -5.61 4.51
CA TYR A 95 -9.18 -6.92 5.13
C TYR A 95 -10.16 -7.86 4.42
N ARG A 96 -9.68 -8.44 3.32
CA ARG A 96 -10.38 -9.38 2.45
C ARG A 96 -9.39 -10.18 1.63
N ASP A 97 -9.88 -11.23 0.97
CA ASP A 97 -9.12 -12.06 0.03
C ASP A 97 -7.77 -12.51 0.64
N ASP A 98 -6.68 -12.39 -0.11
CA ASP A 98 -5.36 -12.88 0.29
C ASP A 98 -4.80 -12.18 1.54
N LEU A 99 -5.26 -10.96 1.88
CA LEU A 99 -4.79 -10.28 3.10
C LEU A 99 -5.32 -10.94 4.39
N MET A 100 -6.34 -11.80 4.29
CA MET A 100 -6.91 -12.52 5.45
C MET A 100 -5.97 -13.58 6.03
N ILE A 101 -4.79 -13.81 5.44
CA ILE A 101 -3.73 -14.60 6.07
C ILE A 101 -3.23 -13.98 7.38
N TYR A 102 -3.39 -12.66 7.54
CA TYR A 102 -3.05 -11.95 8.77
C TYR A 102 -4.24 -11.89 9.72
N THR A 103 -3.95 -11.73 11.01
CA THR A 103 -4.99 -11.54 12.01
C THR A 103 -5.70 -10.19 11.81
N PRO A 104 -6.99 -10.09 12.19
CA PRO A 104 -7.72 -8.83 12.21
C PRO A 104 -6.98 -7.73 12.98
N GLU A 105 -6.37 -8.07 14.11
CA GLU A 105 -5.64 -7.15 14.99
C GLU A 105 -4.41 -6.56 14.29
N ASN A 106 -3.70 -7.39 13.52
CA ASN A 106 -2.54 -6.94 12.75
C ASN A 106 -2.96 -5.92 11.68
N ILE A 107 -4.01 -6.21 10.92
CA ILE A 107 -4.46 -5.30 9.85
C ILE A 107 -5.07 -4.02 10.42
N ARG A 108 -5.75 -4.08 11.57
CA ARG A 108 -6.20 -2.89 12.31
C ARG A 108 -5.03 -1.98 12.71
N LEU A 109 -3.93 -2.55 13.20
CA LEU A 109 -2.72 -1.79 13.49
C LEU A 109 -2.14 -1.15 12.22
N CYS A 110 -2.06 -1.90 11.12
CA CYS A 110 -1.56 -1.38 9.84
C CYS A 110 -2.38 -0.19 9.31
N VAL A 111 -3.71 -0.25 9.35
CA VAL A 111 -4.55 0.87 8.90
C VAL A 111 -4.42 2.08 9.83
N LYS A 112 -4.32 1.87 11.15
CA LYS A 112 -4.03 2.94 12.12
C LYS A 112 -2.72 3.65 11.80
N LEU A 113 -1.67 2.89 11.48
CA LEU A 113 -0.39 3.46 11.07
C LEU A 113 -0.53 4.29 9.80
N GLN A 114 -1.27 3.83 8.78
CA GLN A 114 -1.50 4.64 7.57
C GLN A 114 -2.18 5.98 7.89
N VAL A 115 -3.23 5.97 8.72
CA VAL A 115 -3.93 7.19 9.12
C VAL A 115 -2.99 8.14 9.84
N GLN A 116 -2.16 7.62 10.76
CA GLN A 116 -1.16 8.39 11.47
C GLN A 116 -0.15 9.05 10.51
N ARG A 117 0.38 8.31 9.52
CA ARG A 117 1.37 8.86 8.58
C ARG A 117 0.80 9.93 7.67
N VAL A 118 -0.47 9.82 7.28
CA VAL A 118 -1.13 10.89 6.51
C VAL A 118 -1.33 12.12 7.38
N LYS A 119 -1.72 11.95 8.66
CA LYS A 119 -1.92 13.05 9.60
C LYS A 119 -0.63 13.82 9.91
N GLU A 120 0.53 13.16 9.93
CA GLU A 120 1.83 13.80 10.12
C GLU A 120 2.25 14.72 8.96
N CYS A 121 1.59 14.63 7.80
CA CYS A 121 1.82 15.47 6.64
C CYS A 121 0.87 16.69 6.55
N LEU A 122 -0.03 16.87 7.53
CA LEU A 122 -0.99 17.98 7.62
C LEU A 122 -0.57 18.99 8.69
#